data_AF-A0A0G1HWX9-F1
#
_entry.id   AF-A0A0G1HWX9-F1
#
_cell.length_a   1.000
_cell.length_b   1.000
_cell.length_c   1.000
_cell.angle_alpha   90.00
_cell.angle_beta   90.00
_cell.angle_gamma   90.00
#
_symmetry.space_group_name_H-M   'P 1'
#
loop_
_entity.id
_entity.type
_entity.pdbx_description
1 polymer ?
#
loop_
_entity_poly.entity_id
_entity_poly.type
_entity_poly.pdbx_seq_one_letter_code
_entity_poly.pdbx_strand_id
1 'polypeptide(L)'
;MADFDKLVVSFLVDEVVGGFFISVPPGHVACVYDRGAGVLKRVWGPGLHLKIPFWQIAKLFNAQVLEYTIRHGFDLSIKEALGDEPVIATTKDNKTISIEGSILFRLDKANAPLLWENIGDNFVSKVIRPYSRSRIASAFSKHSSKEIGAERSKIESMLKAELNDLFHSSALIIENVLFSEVKILDSDARRSGQSILSATPTV
;
A
#
# COMPACT_ATOMS: atom_id res chain seq x y z
N MET A 1 0.73 43.43 -26.59
CA MET A 1 -0.13 42.36 -27.16
C MET A 1 0.67 41.15 -27.64
N ALA A 2 1.87 41.32 -28.24
CA ALA A 2 2.66 40.21 -28.77
C ALA A 2 3.16 39.17 -27.74
N ASP A 3 3.45 39.55 -26.49
CA ASP A 3 3.96 38.62 -25.48
C ASP A 3 2.89 37.69 -24.89
N PHE A 4 1.63 38.14 -24.80
CA PHE A 4 0.54 37.33 -24.26
C PHE A 4 0.12 36.24 -25.25
N ASP A 5 0.05 36.56 -26.55
CA ASP A 5 -0.17 35.56 -27.60
C ASP A 5 0.94 34.52 -27.65
N LYS A 6 2.20 34.93 -27.42
CA LYS A 6 3.34 33.99 -27.43
C LYS A 6 3.31 33.03 -26.23
N LEU A 7 2.87 33.51 -25.07
CA LEU A 7 2.69 32.71 -23.84
C LEU A 7 1.50 31.75 -23.96
N VAL A 8 0.39 32.20 -24.54
CA VAL A 8 -0.80 31.37 -24.79
C VAL A 8 -0.52 30.34 -25.88
N VAL A 9 0.19 30.71 -26.95
CA VAL A 9 0.61 29.79 -28.01
C VAL A 9 1.65 28.80 -27.50
N SER A 10 2.60 29.20 -26.64
CA SER A 10 3.54 28.26 -26.04
C SER A 10 2.84 27.30 -25.08
N PHE A 11 1.89 27.77 -24.27
CA PHE A 11 1.11 26.93 -23.37
C PHE A 11 0.24 25.94 -24.17
N LEU A 12 -0.44 26.42 -25.22
CA LEU A 12 -1.22 25.58 -26.12
C LEU A 12 -0.35 24.57 -26.87
N VAL A 13 0.83 24.95 -27.35
CA VAL A 13 1.72 24.04 -28.10
C VAL A 13 2.37 23.00 -27.18
N ASP A 14 2.79 23.37 -25.97
CA ASP A 14 3.39 22.43 -25.01
C ASP A 14 2.33 21.40 -24.52
N GLU A 15 1.08 21.83 -24.36
CA GLU A 15 -0.04 20.95 -24.01
C GLU A 15 -0.58 20.15 -25.21
N VAL A 16 -0.47 20.67 -26.45
CA VAL A 16 -0.89 19.99 -27.70
C VAL A 16 0.13 18.96 -28.17
N VAL A 17 1.43 19.15 -27.94
CA VAL A 17 2.48 18.22 -28.42
C VAL A 17 2.61 16.99 -27.52
N GLY A 18 2.24 17.09 -26.23
CA GLY A 18 2.21 15.95 -25.30
C GLY A 18 0.81 15.45 -24.88
N GLY A 19 -0.26 16.17 -25.24
CA GLY A 19 -1.54 16.05 -24.52
C GLY A 19 -2.66 15.24 -25.17
N PHE A 20 -2.54 14.81 -26.42
CA PHE A 20 -3.56 14.00 -27.08
C PHE A 20 -3.33 12.50 -26.90
N PHE A 21 -2.09 12.06 -26.90
CA PHE A 21 -1.78 10.63 -26.85
C PHE A 21 -1.21 10.25 -25.49
N ILE A 22 -1.79 9.22 -24.88
CA ILE A 22 -1.17 8.53 -23.76
C ILE A 22 -0.68 7.17 -24.23
N SER A 23 0.62 6.94 -24.06
CA SER A 23 1.20 5.62 -24.24
C SER A 23 1.18 4.89 -22.90
N VAL A 24 0.39 3.83 -22.82
CA VAL A 24 0.32 2.96 -21.64
C VAL A 24 1.34 1.84 -21.80
N PRO A 25 2.39 1.77 -20.97
CA PRO A 25 3.38 0.72 -21.06
C PRO A 25 2.81 -0.64 -20.64
N PRO A 26 3.44 -1.76 -21.06
CA PRO A 26 3.06 -3.07 -20.55
C PRO A 26 3.18 -3.12 -19.02
N GLY A 27 2.30 -3.88 -18.38
CA GLY A 27 2.22 -3.97 -16.92
C GLY A 27 1.49 -2.81 -16.24
N HIS A 28 1.11 -1.76 -16.97
CA HIS A 28 0.36 -0.63 -16.42
C HIS A 28 -1.06 -0.57 -16.98
N VAL A 29 -1.92 0.18 -16.30
CA VAL A 29 -3.27 0.55 -16.76
C VAL A 29 -3.47 2.04 -16.57
N ALA A 30 -4.17 2.68 -17.50
CA ALA A 30 -4.57 4.07 -17.35
C ALA A 30 -6.04 4.17 -16.91
N CYS A 31 -6.27 4.87 -15.80
CA CYS A 31 -7.60 5.32 -15.38
C CYS A 31 -7.81 6.74 -15.91
N VAL A 32 -9.03 7.05 -16.36
CA VAL A 32 -9.33 8.33 -16.99
C VAL A 32 -10.38 9.06 -16.19
N TYR A 33 -10.08 10.29 -15.83
CA TYR A 33 -11.01 11.23 -15.22
C TYR A 33 -11.50 12.19 -16.29
N ASP A 34 -12.81 12.28 -16.41
CA ASP A 34 -13.53 13.19 -17.29
C ASP A 34 -14.14 14.31 -16.44
N ARG A 35 -13.92 15.58 -16.82
CA ARG A 35 -14.44 16.72 -16.04
C ARG A 35 -15.97 16.77 -15.93
N GLY A 36 -16.70 16.16 -16.87
CA GLY A 36 -18.17 16.15 -16.86
C GLY A 36 -18.77 14.91 -16.19
N ALA A 37 -18.13 13.75 -16.32
CA ALA A 37 -18.66 12.47 -15.85
C ALA A 37 -17.93 11.89 -14.62
N GLY A 38 -16.84 12.51 -14.17
CA GLY A 38 -16.00 12.02 -13.10
C GLY A 38 -15.05 10.90 -13.56
N VAL A 39 -14.72 9.98 -12.66
CA VAL A 39 -13.83 8.85 -12.98
C VAL A 39 -14.57 7.86 -13.89
N LEU A 40 -14.02 7.61 -15.08
CA LEU A 40 -14.60 6.67 -16.03
C LEU A 40 -14.37 5.23 -15.58
N LYS A 41 -15.42 4.41 -15.66
CA LYS A 41 -15.37 2.97 -15.30
C LYS A 41 -14.48 2.15 -16.24
N ARG A 42 -14.19 2.65 -17.44
CA ARG A 42 -13.35 1.97 -18.42
C ARG A 42 -11.88 2.33 -18.18
N VAL A 43 -11.06 1.31 -18.04
CA VAL A 43 -9.60 1.44 -18.04
C VAL A 43 -9.02 1.29 -19.45
N TRP A 44 -7.90 1.96 -19.67
CA TRP A 44 -7.09 1.80 -20.88
C TRP A 44 -5.93 0.83 -20.58
N GLY A 45 -5.89 -0.27 -21.32
CA GLY A 45 -4.80 -1.24 -21.24
C GLY A 45 -3.54 -0.77 -21.99
N PRO A 46 -2.50 -1.61 -22.07
CA PRO A 46 -1.26 -1.29 -22.78
C PRO A 46 -1.51 -0.88 -24.24
N GLY A 47 -0.84 0.17 -24.70
CA GLY A 47 -1.00 0.73 -26.04
C GLY A 47 -1.15 2.24 -26.07
N LEU A 48 -1.30 2.79 -27.27
CA LEU A 48 -1.50 4.22 -27.50
C LEU A 48 -3.01 4.55 -27.47
N HIS A 49 -3.42 5.45 -26.59
CA HIS A 49 -4.80 5.90 -26.49
C HIS A 49 -4.89 7.41 -26.71
N LEU A 50 -6.01 7.86 -27.29
CA LEU A 50 -6.28 9.27 -27.52
C LEU A 50 -7.13 9.83 -26.37
N LYS A 51 -6.62 10.83 -25.66
CA LYS A 51 -7.34 11.61 -24.65
C LYS A 51 -7.69 12.99 -25.20
N ILE A 52 -8.82 13.53 -24.77
CA ILE A 52 -9.20 14.90 -25.08
C ILE A 52 -8.39 15.83 -24.15
N PRO A 53 -7.47 16.67 -24.68
CA PRO A 53 -6.70 17.58 -23.84
C PRO A 53 -7.64 18.55 -23.12
N PHE A 54 -7.22 19.07 -21.97
CA PHE A 54 -8.00 19.92 -21.06
C PHE A 54 -9.23 19.26 -20.40
N TRP A 55 -9.95 18.36 -21.08
CA TRP A 55 -11.17 17.72 -20.57
C TRP A 55 -10.92 16.40 -19.85
N GLN A 56 -9.94 15.61 -20.32
CA GLN A 56 -9.63 14.29 -19.77
C GLN A 56 -8.22 14.22 -19.16
N ILE A 57 -8.16 13.70 -17.95
CA ILE A 57 -6.92 13.45 -17.21
C ILE A 57 -6.73 11.95 -17.12
N ALA A 58 -5.68 11.42 -17.74
CA ALA A 58 -5.35 10.01 -17.68
C ALA A 58 -4.21 9.79 -16.67
N LYS A 59 -4.41 8.84 -15.77
CA LYS A 59 -3.46 8.48 -14.72
C LYS A 59 -3.02 7.04 -14.86
N LEU A 60 -1.71 6.83 -14.88
CA LEU A 60 -1.11 5.50 -14.96
C LEU A 60 -1.03 4.87 -13.56
N PHE A 61 -1.49 3.63 -13.47
CA PHE A 61 -1.34 2.76 -12.32
C PHE A 61 -0.51 1.55 -12.69
N ASN A 62 0.38 1.15 -11.78
CA ASN A 62 1.11 -0.11 -11.92
C ASN A 62 0.18 -1.28 -11.58
N ALA A 63 -0.01 -2.19 -12.53
CA ALA A 63 -0.81 -3.39 -12.38
C ALA A 63 0.03 -4.67 -12.27
N GLN A 64 1.35 -4.52 -12.14
CA GLN A 64 2.27 -5.60 -11.82
C GLN A 64 2.15 -5.99 -10.35
N VAL A 65 2.77 -7.12 -10.01
CA VAL A 65 2.89 -7.56 -8.62
C VAL A 65 3.89 -6.65 -7.93
N LEU A 66 3.46 -6.08 -6.81
CA LEU A 66 4.25 -5.25 -5.92
C LEU A 66 4.49 -6.01 -4.62
N GLU A 67 5.65 -5.80 -4.03
CA GLU A 67 6.01 -6.38 -2.73
C GLU A 67 5.93 -5.30 -1.65
N TYR A 68 5.17 -5.58 -0.60
CA TYR A 68 5.16 -4.80 0.64
C TYR A 68 6.01 -5.51 1.69
N THR A 69 7.16 -4.92 2.03
CA THR A 69 8.18 -5.57 2.86
C THR A 69 8.14 -5.08 4.31
N ILE A 70 7.96 -5.99 5.25
CA ILE A 70 7.93 -5.74 6.70
C ILE A 70 9.24 -6.22 7.29
N ARG A 71 10.18 -5.30 7.57
CA ARG A 71 11.52 -5.60 8.08
C ARG A 71 12.06 -4.48 8.96
N HIS A 72 12.99 -4.80 9.85
CA HIS A 72 13.71 -3.78 10.62
C HIS A 72 14.51 -2.80 9.73
N GLY A 73 14.58 -1.53 10.15
CA GLY A 73 15.42 -0.51 9.50
C GLY A 73 14.78 0.16 8.27
N PHE A 74 13.46 0.03 8.10
CA PHE A 74 12.75 0.72 7.03
C PHE A 74 12.48 2.17 7.41
N ASP A 75 12.74 3.11 6.47
CA ASP A 75 12.47 4.52 6.70
C ASP A 75 10.98 4.82 6.56
N LEU A 76 10.31 5.03 7.69
CA LEU A 76 8.89 5.40 7.77
C LEU A 76 8.62 6.87 7.42
N SER A 77 9.66 7.68 7.13
CA SER A 77 9.48 9.08 6.71
C SER A 77 8.64 9.20 5.44
N ILE A 78 8.73 8.19 4.56
CA ILE A 78 7.96 8.11 3.31
C ILE A 78 6.71 7.26 3.54
N LYS A 79 5.55 7.94 3.69
CA LYS A 79 4.27 7.29 4.00
C LYS A 79 3.83 6.24 2.97
N GLU A 80 4.08 6.49 1.68
CA GLU A 80 3.71 5.59 0.58
C GLU A 80 4.81 4.58 0.19
N ALA A 81 5.88 4.49 0.97
CA ALA A 81 6.91 3.51 0.70
C ALA A 81 6.36 2.09 0.96
N LEU A 82 6.73 1.16 0.08
CA LEU A 82 6.31 -0.25 0.09
C LEU A 82 7.03 -1.07 1.17
N GLY A 83 7.00 -0.55 2.40
CA GLY A 83 7.51 -1.27 3.54
C GLY A 83 7.02 -0.73 4.86
N ASP A 84 7.39 -1.46 5.92
CA ASP A 84 6.95 -1.24 7.28
C ASP A 84 7.97 -1.72 8.30
N GLU A 85 7.82 -1.22 9.51
CA GLU A 85 8.47 -1.81 10.68
C GLU A 85 7.80 -3.13 11.09
N PRO A 86 8.57 -4.04 11.73
CA PRO A 86 8.06 -5.33 12.19
C PRO A 86 6.81 -5.22 13.04
N VAL A 87 5.89 -6.16 12.84
CA VAL A 87 4.61 -6.18 13.55
C VAL A 87 4.82 -6.83 14.90
N ILE A 88 4.54 -6.09 15.97
CA ILE A 88 4.58 -6.60 17.34
C ILE A 88 3.20 -7.16 17.69
N ALA A 89 3.15 -8.42 18.12
CA ALA A 89 1.93 -9.10 18.52
C ALA A 89 2.14 -9.92 19.79
N THR A 90 1.06 -10.20 20.51
CA THR A 90 1.06 -11.10 21.66
C THR A 90 0.36 -12.40 21.26
N THR A 91 1.04 -13.53 21.46
CA THR A 91 0.52 -14.87 21.15
C THR A 91 -0.49 -15.33 22.21
N LYS A 92 -1.18 -16.44 21.93
CA LYS A 92 -2.15 -17.05 22.87
C LYS A 92 -1.54 -17.43 24.21
N ASP A 93 -0.26 -17.81 24.22
CA ASP A 93 0.54 -18.15 25.40
C ASP A 93 1.22 -16.93 26.05
N ASN A 94 0.73 -15.72 25.76
CA ASN A 94 1.16 -14.45 26.35
C ASN A 94 2.65 -14.11 26.11
N LYS A 95 3.20 -14.55 24.99
CA LYS A 95 4.55 -14.15 24.56
C LYS A 95 4.46 -13.01 23.58
N THR A 96 5.34 -12.03 23.75
CA THR A 96 5.47 -10.93 22.78
C THR A 96 6.36 -11.41 21.65
N ILE A 97 5.92 -11.24 20.41
CA ILE A 97 6.69 -11.61 19.22
C ILE A 97 6.84 -10.44 18.25
N SER A 98 7.95 -10.41 17.53
CA SER A 98 8.21 -9.52 16.38
C SER A 98 8.11 -10.33 15.10
N ILE A 99 7.30 -9.86 14.16
CA ILE A 99 7.00 -10.57 12.91
C ILE A 99 7.55 -9.77 11.73
N GLU A 100 8.37 -10.42 10.92
CA GLU A 100 8.87 -9.93 9.64
C GLU A 100 8.28 -10.74 8.49
N GLY A 101 8.10 -10.12 7.33
CA GLY A 101 7.51 -10.77 6.18
C GLY A 101 7.37 -9.86 4.97
N SER A 102 6.76 -10.39 3.93
CA SER A 102 6.41 -9.69 2.71
C SER A 102 4.99 -10.04 2.30
N ILE A 103 4.25 -9.06 1.79
CA ILE A 103 2.94 -9.26 1.17
C ILE A 103 3.06 -8.90 -0.30
N LEU A 104 2.78 -9.87 -1.15
CA LEU A 104 2.72 -9.69 -2.60
C LEU A 104 1.28 -9.36 -2.98
N PHE A 105 1.09 -8.22 -3.64
CA PHE A 105 -0.22 -7.77 -4.07
C PHE A 105 -0.15 -7.18 -5.47
N ARG A 106 -1.28 -7.10 -6.15
CA ARG A 106 -1.40 -6.38 -7.42
C ARG A 106 -2.73 -5.64 -7.50
N LEU A 107 -2.79 -4.66 -8.38
CA LEU A 107 -4.03 -3.97 -8.71
C LEU A 107 -4.93 -4.85 -9.56
N ASP A 108 -6.23 -4.86 -9.25
CA ASP A 108 -7.23 -5.37 -10.18
C ASP A 108 -7.45 -4.36 -11.30
N LYS A 109 -6.96 -4.71 -12.50
CA LYS A 109 -7.04 -3.88 -13.70
C LYS A 109 -8.48 -3.44 -14.01
N ALA A 110 -9.46 -4.32 -13.81
CA ALA A 110 -10.85 -4.02 -14.15
C ALA A 110 -11.47 -2.97 -13.21
N ASN A 111 -11.07 -3.00 -11.94
CA ASN A 111 -11.63 -2.18 -10.87
C ASN A 111 -10.67 -1.04 -10.43
N ALA A 112 -9.56 -0.84 -11.11
CA ALA A 112 -8.60 0.25 -10.85
C ALA A 112 -9.24 1.66 -10.75
N PRO A 113 -10.29 2.01 -11.53
CA PRO A 113 -10.94 3.31 -11.39
C PRO A 113 -11.62 3.48 -10.02
N LEU A 114 -12.16 2.39 -9.46
CA LEU A 114 -12.78 2.37 -8.13
C LEU A 114 -11.75 2.65 -7.02
N LEU A 115 -10.55 2.09 -7.14
CA LEU A 115 -9.45 2.39 -6.22
C LEU A 115 -9.12 3.89 -6.26
N TRP A 116 -8.97 4.43 -7.47
CA TRP A 116 -8.59 5.82 -7.66
C TRP A 116 -9.65 6.79 -7.12
N GLU A 117 -10.93 6.49 -7.36
CA GLU A 117 -12.05 7.31 -6.92
C GLU A 117 -12.22 7.31 -5.40
N ASN A 118 -12.13 6.14 -4.75
CA ASN A 118 -12.44 6.02 -3.32
C ASN A 118 -11.24 6.28 -2.39
N ILE A 119 -10.03 5.85 -2.77
CA ILE A 119 -8.85 5.87 -1.90
C ILE A 119 -7.84 6.92 -2.37
N GLY A 120 -7.70 7.04 -3.69
CA GLY A 120 -6.69 7.84 -4.34
C GLY A 120 -5.33 7.12 -4.40
N ASP A 121 -4.27 7.91 -4.47
CA ASP A 121 -2.91 7.41 -4.68
C ASP A 121 -2.32 6.76 -3.43
N ASN A 122 -2.82 7.14 -2.26
CA ASN A 122 -2.24 6.82 -0.96
C ASN A 122 -2.76 5.48 -0.41
N PHE A 123 -2.95 4.49 -1.28
CA PHE A 123 -3.57 3.23 -0.91
C PHE A 123 -2.66 2.35 -0.04
N VAL A 124 -1.34 2.54 -0.13
CA VAL A 124 -0.37 1.80 0.70
C VAL A 124 -0.54 2.23 2.16
N SER A 125 -0.48 3.53 2.44
CA SER A 125 -0.56 4.04 3.81
C SER A 125 -1.97 3.95 4.41
N LYS A 126 -3.02 4.12 3.59
CA LYS A 126 -4.42 4.13 4.06
C LYS A 126 -5.05 2.76 4.19
N VAL A 127 -4.65 1.79 3.37
CA VAL A 127 -5.33 0.49 3.25
C VAL A 127 -4.34 -0.62 3.54
N ILE A 128 -3.31 -0.79 2.71
CA ILE A 128 -2.42 -1.96 2.80
C ILE A 128 -1.75 -2.06 4.17
N ARG A 129 -1.08 -1.00 4.62
CA ARG A 129 -0.36 -0.94 5.90
C ARG A 129 -1.25 -1.24 7.11
N PRO A 130 -2.34 -0.51 7.37
CA PRO A 130 -3.15 -0.72 8.57
C PRO A 130 -3.87 -2.08 8.57
N TYR A 131 -4.46 -2.50 7.46
CA TYR A 131 -5.16 -3.79 7.41
C TYR A 131 -4.19 -4.96 7.55
N SER A 132 -3.04 -4.91 6.87
CA SER A 132 -2.02 -5.96 6.98
C SER A 132 -1.49 -6.08 8.40
N ARG A 133 -1.09 -4.96 9.03
CA ARG A 133 -0.59 -4.96 10.42
C ARG A 133 -1.63 -5.50 11.40
N SER A 134 -2.88 -5.06 11.28
CA SER A 134 -3.97 -5.51 12.15
C SER A 134 -4.26 -7.02 12.00
N ARG A 135 -4.35 -7.51 10.76
CA ARG A 135 -4.68 -8.92 10.50
C ARG A 135 -3.52 -9.86 10.81
N ILE A 136 -2.28 -9.46 10.53
CA ILE A 136 -1.10 -10.19 10.99
C ILE A 136 -1.14 -10.31 12.52
N ALA A 137 -1.27 -9.21 13.25
CA ALA A 137 -1.32 -9.26 14.71
C ALA A 137 -2.44 -10.18 15.23
N SER A 138 -3.65 -10.06 14.67
CA SER A 138 -4.80 -10.89 15.05
C SER A 138 -4.60 -12.37 14.74
N ALA A 139 -4.00 -12.71 13.60
CA ALA A 139 -3.72 -14.10 13.23
C ALA A 139 -2.78 -14.74 14.24
N PHE A 140 -1.66 -14.08 14.57
CA PHE A 140 -0.68 -14.62 15.50
C PHE A 140 -1.19 -14.68 16.96
N SER A 141 -2.11 -13.81 17.37
CA SER A 141 -2.73 -13.89 18.69
C SER A 141 -3.60 -15.13 18.91
N LYS A 142 -4.06 -15.79 17.84
CA LYS A 142 -4.88 -17.02 17.94
C LYS A 142 -4.04 -18.28 18.14
N HIS A 143 -2.74 -18.25 17.80
CA HIS A 143 -1.84 -19.40 17.83
C HIS A 143 -0.86 -19.32 19.01
N SER A 144 -0.38 -20.48 19.45
CA SER A 144 0.68 -20.60 20.47
C SER A 144 2.07 -20.43 19.86
N SER A 145 3.04 -19.92 20.61
CA SER A 145 4.42 -19.69 20.15
C SER A 145 5.08 -20.93 19.54
N LYS A 146 4.73 -22.13 20.05
CA LYS A 146 5.31 -23.40 19.59
C LYS A 146 4.65 -23.90 18.30
N GLU A 147 3.40 -23.53 18.05
CA GLU A 147 2.60 -23.98 16.92
C GLU A 147 2.84 -23.12 15.67
N ILE A 148 3.21 -21.84 15.85
CA ILE A 148 3.46 -20.89 14.76
C ILE A 148 4.43 -21.44 13.70
N GLY A 149 5.50 -22.12 14.11
CA GLY A 149 6.47 -22.69 13.18
C GLY A 149 5.89 -23.83 12.34
N ALA A 150 5.14 -24.73 12.96
CA ALA A 150 4.55 -25.90 12.29
C ALA A 150 3.31 -25.53 11.46
N GLU A 151 2.50 -24.60 11.93
CA GLU A 151 1.28 -24.13 11.26
C GLU A 151 1.53 -22.93 10.33
N ARG A 152 2.78 -22.54 10.09
CA ARG A 152 3.12 -21.33 9.33
C ARG A 152 2.40 -21.24 7.98
N SER A 153 2.46 -22.30 7.17
CA SER A 153 1.82 -22.32 5.84
C SER A 153 0.30 -22.19 5.91
N LYS A 154 -0.29 -22.70 7.00
CA LYS A 154 -1.73 -22.59 7.28
C LYS A 154 -2.10 -21.16 7.68
N ILE A 155 -1.27 -20.51 8.50
CA ILE A 155 -1.43 -19.08 8.87
C ILE A 155 -1.31 -18.20 7.62
N GLU A 156 -0.30 -18.43 6.77
CA GLU A 156 -0.11 -17.70 5.50
C GLU A 156 -1.32 -17.84 4.57
N SER A 157 -1.85 -19.06 4.41
CA SER A 157 -3.02 -19.33 3.57
C SER A 157 -4.30 -18.70 4.12
N MET A 158 -4.53 -18.80 5.43
CA MET A 158 -5.66 -18.18 6.11
C MET A 158 -5.60 -16.65 5.97
N LEU A 159 -4.44 -16.06 6.25
CA LEU A 159 -4.26 -14.62 6.18
C LEU A 159 -4.41 -14.10 4.75
N LYS A 160 -3.92 -14.83 3.75
CA LYS A 160 -4.16 -14.51 2.33
C LYS A 160 -5.65 -14.42 2.03
N ALA A 161 -6.45 -15.40 2.48
CA ALA A 161 -7.90 -15.40 2.25
C ALA A 161 -8.59 -14.22 2.96
N GLU A 162 -8.27 -13.99 4.24
CA GLU A 162 -8.85 -12.88 5.02
C GLU A 162 -8.51 -11.51 4.41
N LEU A 163 -7.24 -11.31 4.02
CA LEU A 163 -6.81 -10.05 3.39
C LEU A 163 -7.49 -9.86 2.03
N ASN A 164 -7.57 -10.90 1.21
CA ASN A 164 -8.18 -10.80 -0.12
C ASN A 164 -9.68 -10.41 -0.04
N ASP A 165 -10.40 -10.89 0.97
CA ASP A 165 -11.79 -10.48 1.22
C ASP A 165 -11.92 -8.98 1.56
N LEU A 166 -11.04 -8.47 2.43
CA LEU A 166 -11.02 -7.05 2.81
C LEU A 166 -10.64 -6.14 1.65
N PHE A 167 -9.61 -6.53 0.90
CA PHE A 167 -9.04 -5.76 -0.20
C PHE A 167 -9.89 -5.80 -1.48
N HIS A 168 -10.85 -6.73 -1.58
CA HIS A 168 -11.78 -6.81 -2.70
C HIS A 168 -12.55 -5.49 -2.91
N SER A 169 -12.95 -4.83 -1.81
CA SER A 169 -13.61 -3.51 -1.83
C SER A 169 -12.72 -2.39 -2.39
N SER A 170 -11.40 -2.56 -2.29
CA SER A 170 -10.39 -1.58 -2.67
C SER A 170 -9.77 -1.89 -4.03
N ALA A 171 -10.30 -2.85 -4.80
CA ALA A 171 -9.75 -3.30 -6.08
C ALA A 171 -8.28 -3.77 -6.00
N LEU A 172 -7.86 -4.30 -4.85
CA LEU A 172 -6.52 -4.86 -4.65
C LEU A 172 -6.64 -6.39 -4.49
N ILE A 173 -5.70 -7.12 -5.09
CA ILE A 173 -5.66 -8.58 -5.05
C ILE A 173 -4.38 -9.02 -4.37
N ILE A 174 -4.50 -9.88 -3.36
CA ILE A 174 -3.34 -10.45 -2.65
C ILE A 174 -2.89 -11.73 -3.35
N GLU A 175 -1.69 -11.70 -3.89
CA GLU A 175 -1.07 -12.86 -4.56
C GLU A 175 -0.49 -13.82 -3.54
N ASN A 176 0.26 -13.30 -2.56
CA ASN A 176 0.84 -14.15 -1.53
C ASN A 176 1.18 -13.38 -0.26
N VAL A 177 1.27 -14.10 0.85
CA VAL A 177 1.79 -13.60 2.12
C VAL A 177 2.89 -14.53 2.58
N LEU A 178 4.08 -13.99 2.82
CA LEU A 178 5.28 -14.74 3.14
C LEU A 178 5.88 -14.20 4.41
N PHE A 179 5.95 -14.99 5.47
CA PHE A 179 6.68 -14.56 6.67
C PHE A 179 8.18 -14.80 6.50
N SER A 180 9.04 -13.88 6.88
CA SER A 180 10.49 -14.11 6.82
C SER A 180 10.98 -14.68 8.13
N GLU A 181 10.60 -14.03 9.24
CA GLU A 181 11.11 -14.34 10.56
C GLU A 181 10.06 -14.03 11.63
N VAL A 182 10.01 -14.83 12.70
CA VAL A 182 9.19 -14.57 13.88
C VAL A 182 10.09 -14.71 15.11
N LYS A 183 10.39 -13.59 15.77
CA LYS A 183 11.24 -13.53 16.97
C LYS A 183 10.39 -13.41 18.21
N ILE A 184 10.72 -14.15 19.26
CA ILE A 184 10.15 -13.92 20.59
C ILE A 184 10.94 -12.77 21.24
N LEU A 185 10.22 -11.72 21.62
CA LEU A 185 10.74 -10.61 22.41
C LEU A 185 10.62 -11.02 23.88
N ASP A 186 11.68 -11.60 24.45
CA ASP A 186 11.71 -11.90 25.88
C ASP A 186 11.65 -10.60 26.68
N SER A 187 10.73 -10.57 27.65
CA SER A 187 10.47 -9.42 28.52
C SER A 187 11.63 -9.09 29.48
N ASP A 188 12.68 -9.90 29.51
CA ASP A 188 13.82 -9.73 30.42
C ASP A 188 14.76 -8.57 30.03
N ALA A 189 14.65 -8.05 28.81
CA ALA A 189 15.43 -6.87 28.39
C ALA A 189 14.87 -5.52 28.89
N ARG A 190 13.65 -5.48 29.48
CA ARG A 190 13.03 -4.23 29.98
C ARG A 190 13.27 -3.94 31.46
N ARG A 191 14.06 -4.76 32.17
CA ARG A 191 14.37 -4.55 33.61
C ARG A 191 15.60 -3.67 33.90
N SER A 192 16.36 -3.19 32.92
CA SER A 192 17.47 -2.24 33.16
C SER A 192 17.13 -0.76 32.88
N GLY A 193 15.85 -0.42 32.70
CA GLY A 193 15.39 0.94 32.45
C GLY A 193 14.54 1.50 33.59
N GLN A 194 14.96 1.33 34.85
CA GLN A 194 14.42 2.18 35.92
C GLN A 194 14.88 3.62 35.68
N SER A 195 14.00 4.45 35.12
CA SER A 195 14.00 5.91 35.35
C SER A 195 12.83 6.16 36.29
N ILE A 196 13.06 6.04 37.61
CA ILE A 196 13.30 7.16 38.54
C ILE A 196 12.26 8.26 38.30
N LEU A 197 11.21 8.22 39.11
CA LEU A 197 10.37 9.38 39.45
C LEU A 197 11.24 10.64 39.50
N SER A 198 11.16 11.50 38.48
CA SER A 198 11.70 12.86 38.56
C SER A 198 10.70 13.72 39.34
N ALA A 199 10.61 13.48 40.64
CA ALA A 199 10.16 14.49 41.56
C ALA A 199 11.37 15.39 41.85
N THR A 200 11.31 16.65 41.41
CA THR A 200 12.17 17.69 41.97
C THR A 200 11.27 18.65 42.74
N PRO A 201 11.53 18.87 44.05
CA PRO A 201 10.81 19.84 44.86
C PRO A 201 11.36 21.24 44.59
N THR A 202 10.54 22.28 44.65
CA THR A 202 11.04 23.61 45.04
C THR A 202 9.95 24.40 45.73
N VAL A 203 10.35 24.91 46.90
CA VAL A 203 9.69 25.86 47.81
C VAL A 203 9.53 27.22 47.15
#